data_AF-A0A2W6BFB5-F1
#
_entry.id   AF-A0A2W6BFB5-F1
#
_cell.length_a   1.000
_cell.length_b   1.000
_cell.length_c   1.000
_cell.angle_alpha   90.00
_cell.angle_beta   90.00
_cell.angle_gamma   90.00
#
_symmetry.space_group_name_H-M   'P 1'
#
loop_
_entity.id
_entity.type
_entity.pdbx_description
1 polymer ?
#
loop_
_entity_poly.entity_id
_entity_poly.type
_entity_poly.pdbx_seq_one_letter_code
_entity_poly.pdbx_strand_id
1 'polypeptide(L)'
;MATMRRGEVTMAKARVVLEETHQLSAADTARVEESVLAGAADSTPGQLRRRVARAVIRIDATAAARRRRAAEAQRSVWMHPEAAGMATLGARLCAADAVGIYALLNQTARSSRAAGDQRTLDQLRADLLVQVFDGAHVTAMRPLIQVVVPATTVAADTAPAGGTAPAGGTAPAGGAVQPAELAGYGPIDDELARVITACGVWQRLLTDPATGTVTDVGRRRYRPPPGLADLVRARDRVCAFPTCEKSAADCDLDHRRRWAAGGRTSAANLWPLCARHHAVKDGDHGWSCEVRGDGRVAWTTPAGRSYVIDRGRGDGASYVDVIDPAPVREPPGTIRVEAAAPF
;
A
#
# COMPACT_ATOMS: atom_id res chain seq x y z
N MET A 1 16.19 -20.97 -3.74
CA MET A 1 16.79 -21.23 -5.09
C MET A 1 16.08 -22.31 -5.91
N ALA A 2 15.52 -23.37 -5.31
CA ALA A 2 14.83 -24.45 -6.05
C ALA A 2 13.60 -23.98 -6.85
N THR A 3 12.82 -23.04 -6.30
CA THR A 3 11.66 -22.40 -6.95
C THR A 3 12.04 -21.54 -8.15
N MET A 4 13.18 -20.85 -8.11
CA MET A 4 13.74 -20.11 -9.25
C MET A 4 14.09 -21.03 -10.41
N ARG A 5 14.72 -22.18 -10.12
CA ARG A 5 15.07 -23.19 -11.14
C ARG A 5 13.84 -23.81 -11.82
N ARG A 6 12.69 -23.82 -11.14
CA ARG A 6 11.41 -24.27 -11.68
C ARG A 6 10.59 -23.17 -12.38
N GLY A 7 11.10 -21.94 -12.44
CA GLY A 7 10.42 -20.80 -13.07
C GLY A 7 9.27 -20.20 -12.26
N GLU A 8 9.02 -20.68 -11.05
CA GLU A 8 7.92 -20.25 -10.17
C GLU A 8 8.15 -18.85 -9.58
N VAL A 9 9.41 -18.39 -9.55
CA VAL A 9 9.83 -17.09 -8.99
C VAL A 9 10.77 -16.40 -9.97
N THR A 10 10.43 -15.18 -10.39
CA THR A 10 11.27 -14.37 -11.30
C THR A 10 12.51 -13.81 -10.59
N MET A 11 13.54 -13.41 -11.34
CA MET A 11 14.74 -12.81 -10.75
C MET A 11 14.45 -11.55 -9.93
N ALA A 12 13.49 -10.71 -10.37
CA ALA A 12 13.07 -9.54 -9.60
C ALA A 12 12.49 -9.92 -8.23
N LYS A 13 11.73 -11.03 -8.14
CA LYS A 13 11.17 -11.54 -6.88
C LYS A 13 12.23 -12.18 -6.00
N ALA A 14 13.15 -12.93 -6.58
CA ALA A 14 14.27 -13.53 -5.85
C ALA A 14 15.18 -12.46 -5.22
N ARG A 15 15.46 -11.39 -5.98
CA ARG A 15 16.23 -10.24 -5.47
C ARG A 15 15.57 -9.59 -4.26
N VAL A 16 14.25 -9.43 -4.27
CA VAL A 16 13.50 -8.90 -3.12
C VAL A 16 13.72 -9.75 -1.86
N VAL A 17 13.63 -11.07 -1.97
CA VAL A 17 13.84 -11.96 -0.81
C VAL A 17 15.27 -11.81 -0.29
N LEU A 18 16.27 -11.89 -1.17
CA LEU A 18 17.68 -11.77 -0.80
C LEU A 18 18.01 -10.41 -0.16
N GLU A 19 17.54 -9.31 -0.76
CA GLU A 19 17.77 -7.96 -0.25
C GLU A 19 17.20 -7.78 1.16
N GLU A 20 16.02 -8.33 1.44
CA GLU A 20 15.36 -8.18 2.74
C GLU A 20 15.86 -9.16 3.81
N THR A 21 16.36 -10.35 3.44
CA THR A 21 16.80 -11.38 4.41
C THR A 21 18.30 -11.43 4.67
N HIS A 22 19.14 -10.69 3.93
CA HIS A 22 20.61 -10.82 4.04
C HIS A 22 21.22 -10.57 5.43
N GLN A 23 20.52 -9.92 6.36
CA GLN A 23 20.99 -9.67 7.73
C GLN A 23 20.38 -10.63 8.77
N LEU A 24 19.58 -11.60 8.34
CA LEU A 24 18.98 -12.60 9.20
C LEU A 24 19.92 -13.79 9.40
N SER A 25 19.71 -14.53 10.48
CA SER A 25 20.32 -15.85 10.65
C SER A 25 19.85 -16.80 9.54
N ALA A 26 20.59 -17.89 9.29
CA ALA A 26 20.16 -18.90 8.33
C ALA A 26 18.82 -19.54 8.73
N ALA A 27 18.60 -19.73 10.03
CA ALA A 27 17.35 -20.26 10.58
C ALA A 27 16.17 -19.31 10.34
N ASP A 28 16.35 -18.01 10.59
CA ASP A 28 15.29 -17.01 10.38
C ASP A 28 15.04 -16.74 8.89
N THR A 29 16.08 -16.81 8.06
CA THR A 29 15.94 -16.75 6.61
C THR A 29 15.07 -17.89 6.10
N ALA A 30 15.30 -19.13 6.55
CA ALA A 30 14.48 -20.28 6.19
C ALA A 30 13.01 -20.10 6.63
N ARG A 31 12.78 -19.57 7.83
CA ARG A 31 11.43 -19.26 8.34
C ARG A 31 10.74 -18.17 7.52
N VAL A 32 11.47 -17.12 7.13
CA VAL A 32 10.94 -16.08 6.22
C VAL A 32 10.59 -16.70 4.89
N GLU A 33 11.51 -17.44 4.26
CA GLU A 33 11.30 -18.10 2.97
C GLU A 33 10.07 -19.02 2.99
N GLU A 34 9.95 -19.90 3.98
CA GLU A 34 8.78 -20.77 4.16
C GLU A 34 7.48 -19.95 4.24
N SER A 35 7.48 -18.87 5.03
CA SER A 35 6.30 -18.02 5.19
C SER A 35 5.95 -17.19 3.94
N VAL A 36 6.93 -16.87 3.08
CA VAL A 36 6.76 -15.95 1.94
C VAL A 36 6.69 -16.61 0.58
N LEU A 37 7.15 -17.86 0.45
CA LEU A 37 7.13 -18.59 -0.82
C LEU A 37 5.73 -19.09 -1.19
N ALA A 38 4.86 -19.38 -0.21
CA ALA A 38 3.47 -19.80 -0.46
C ALA A 38 2.64 -18.68 -1.15
N GLY A 39 2.42 -18.72 -2.46
CA GLY A 39 1.77 -17.64 -3.24
C GLY A 39 2.71 -16.51 -3.69
N ALA A 40 4.03 -16.73 -3.63
CA ALA A 40 5.01 -15.82 -4.24
C ALA A 40 4.87 -15.78 -5.77
N ALA A 41 4.41 -16.87 -6.39
CA ALA A 41 4.14 -16.97 -7.83
C ALA A 41 3.08 -15.93 -8.26
N ASP A 42 2.02 -15.78 -7.46
CA ASP A 42 0.87 -14.94 -7.77
C ASP A 42 1.03 -13.46 -7.33
N SER A 43 2.05 -13.20 -6.50
CA SER A 43 2.35 -11.85 -6.01
C SER A 43 3.19 -11.03 -7.00
N THR A 44 2.95 -9.73 -7.11
CA THR A 44 3.88 -8.79 -7.78
C THR A 44 5.14 -8.54 -6.93
N PRO A 45 6.25 -8.03 -7.50
CA PRO A 45 7.45 -7.74 -6.73
C PRO A 45 7.25 -6.78 -5.54
N GLY A 46 6.41 -5.75 -5.68
CA GLY A 46 6.10 -4.82 -4.58
C GLY A 46 5.31 -5.48 -3.45
N GLN A 47 4.33 -6.32 -3.80
CA GLN A 47 3.56 -7.12 -2.83
C GLN A 47 4.46 -8.11 -2.09
N LEU A 48 5.32 -8.82 -2.82
CA LEU A 48 6.29 -9.73 -2.23
C LEU A 48 7.22 -8.98 -1.27
N ARG A 49 7.70 -7.79 -1.65
CA ARG A 49 8.57 -6.97 -0.77
C ARG A 49 7.89 -6.63 0.55
N ARG A 50 6.63 -6.18 0.53
CA ARG A 50 5.87 -5.88 1.77
C ARG A 50 5.68 -7.13 2.63
N ARG A 51 5.37 -8.25 2.00
CA ARG A 51 5.17 -9.52 2.68
C ARG A 51 6.45 -10.03 3.33
N VAL A 52 7.58 -9.93 2.63
CA VAL A 52 8.90 -10.27 3.17
C VAL A 52 9.27 -9.32 4.30
N ALA A 53 9.16 -8.00 4.12
CA ALA A 53 9.43 -7.03 5.17
C ALA A 53 8.58 -7.29 6.44
N ARG A 54 7.29 -7.61 6.28
CA ARG A 54 6.43 -7.96 7.41
C ARG A 54 6.84 -9.27 8.08
N ALA A 55 7.23 -10.29 7.31
CA ALA A 55 7.74 -11.54 7.85
C ALA A 55 9.04 -11.34 8.64
N VAL A 56 9.96 -10.54 8.09
CA VAL A 56 11.22 -10.17 8.74
C VAL A 56 10.96 -9.49 10.08
N ILE A 57 10.12 -8.44 10.13
CA ILE A 57 9.83 -7.73 11.39
C ILE A 57 9.15 -8.66 12.42
N ARG A 58 8.24 -9.55 11.98
CA ARG A 58 7.58 -10.51 12.89
C ARG A 58 8.54 -11.55 13.46
N ILE A 59 9.53 -11.97 12.68
CA ILE A 59 10.48 -13.03 13.06
C ILE A 59 11.62 -12.46 13.89
N ASP A 60 12.19 -11.32 13.47
CA ASP A 60 13.28 -10.63 14.16
C ASP A 60 13.14 -9.10 14.00
N ALA A 61 12.36 -8.49 14.90
CA ALA A 61 12.20 -7.05 14.97
C ALA A 61 13.52 -6.32 15.24
N THR A 62 14.47 -6.96 15.93
CA THR A 62 15.77 -6.34 16.24
C THR A 62 16.66 -6.28 14.99
N ALA A 63 16.67 -7.34 14.17
CA ALA A 63 17.34 -7.31 12.87
C ALA A 63 16.72 -6.27 11.94
N ALA A 64 15.39 -6.13 11.92
CA ALA A 64 14.72 -5.08 11.16
C ALA A 64 15.15 -3.67 11.62
N ALA A 65 15.20 -3.42 12.93
CA ALA A 65 15.67 -2.15 13.49
C ALA A 65 17.16 -1.89 13.18
N ARG A 66 18.04 -2.90 13.28
CA ARG A 66 19.46 -2.77 12.90
C ARG A 66 19.62 -2.41 11.42
N ARG A 67 18.88 -3.08 10.52
CA ARG A 67 18.86 -2.80 9.09
C ARG A 67 18.43 -1.35 8.82
N ARG A 68 17.35 -0.90 9.46
CA ARG A 68 16.89 0.50 9.35
C ARG A 68 17.98 1.48 9.79
N ARG A 69 18.56 1.30 10.98
CA ARG A 69 19.64 2.17 11.51
C ARG A 69 20.87 2.19 10.58
N ALA A 70 21.22 1.06 9.97
CA ALA A 70 22.29 1.00 8.98
C ALA A 70 21.94 1.73 7.67
N ALA A 71 20.69 1.63 7.20
CA ALA A 71 20.21 2.36 6.02
C ALA A 71 20.11 3.87 6.27
N GLU A 72 19.72 4.26 7.48
CA GLU A 72 19.72 5.65 7.95
C GLU A 72 21.11 6.29 7.87
N ALA A 73 22.19 5.54 8.12
CA ALA A 73 23.55 6.04 7.96
C ALA A 73 23.92 6.35 6.49
N GLN A 74 23.15 5.87 5.51
CA GLN A 74 23.36 6.09 4.08
C GLN A 74 22.53 7.24 3.50
N ARG A 75 21.89 8.05 4.35
CA ARG A 75 21.17 9.26 3.95
C ARG A 75 22.10 10.15 3.13
N SER A 76 21.60 10.62 1.99
CA SER A 76 22.40 11.41 1.04
C SER A 76 21.48 12.20 0.12
N VAL A 77 22.01 13.29 -0.42
CA VAL A 77 21.40 14.07 -1.50
C VAL A 77 22.41 14.11 -2.63
N TRP A 78 21.96 13.85 -3.85
CA TRP A 78 22.81 13.84 -5.03
C TRP A 78 22.10 14.52 -6.19
N MET A 79 22.88 15.00 -7.15
CA MET A 79 22.37 15.66 -8.34
C MET A 79 23.09 15.11 -9.58
N HIS A 80 22.30 14.83 -10.61
CA HIS A 80 22.79 14.39 -11.92
C HIS A 80 22.32 15.40 -12.97
N PRO A 81 23.25 16.07 -13.68
CA PRO A 81 22.92 16.90 -14.82
C PRO A 81 22.26 16.07 -15.94
N GLU A 82 21.30 16.66 -16.64
CA GLU A 82 20.61 16.06 -17.79
C GLU A 82 20.64 16.99 -19.01
N ALA A 83 20.14 16.50 -20.15
CA ALA A 83 20.00 17.29 -21.36
C ALA A 83 18.94 18.40 -21.21
N ALA A 84 18.93 19.35 -22.15
CA ALA A 84 17.94 20.43 -22.24
C ALA A 84 17.87 21.34 -20.99
N GLY A 85 18.98 21.50 -20.26
CA GLY A 85 19.04 22.36 -19.07
C GLY A 85 18.33 21.80 -17.85
N MET A 86 18.01 20.50 -17.86
CA MET A 86 17.39 19.79 -16.76
C MET A 86 18.45 19.14 -15.86
N ALA A 87 18.07 18.82 -14.62
CA ALA A 87 18.86 17.99 -13.73
C ALA A 87 17.94 17.17 -12.84
N THR A 88 18.34 15.95 -12.50
CA THR A 88 17.69 15.16 -11.46
C THR A 88 18.35 15.45 -10.13
N LEU A 89 17.56 15.93 -9.17
CA LEU A 89 17.92 15.98 -7.75
C LEU A 89 17.29 14.76 -7.06
N GLY A 90 18.13 13.88 -6.53
CA GLY A 90 17.72 12.69 -5.77
C GLY A 90 18.09 12.82 -4.30
N ALA A 91 17.28 12.24 -3.43
CA ALA A 91 17.58 12.15 -2.01
C ALA A 91 17.22 10.76 -1.46
N ARG A 92 18.10 10.24 -0.61
CA ARG A 92 17.85 9.07 0.24
C ARG A 92 17.64 9.60 1.65
N LEU A 93 16.41 9.50 2.13
CA LEU A 93 15.97 10.03 3.42
C LEU A 93 15.40 8.91 4.28
N CYS A 94 15.19 9.19 5.57
CA CYS A 94 14.36 8.34 6.40
C CYS A 94 12.94 8.26 5.80
N ALA A 95 12.30 7.11 5.90
CA ALA A 95 10.97 6.90 5.30
C ALA A 95 9.93 7.92 5.78
N ALA A 96 9.94 8.24 7.08
CA ALA A 96 9.04 9.24 7.67
C ALA A 96 9.22 10.62 7.05
N ASP A 97 10.47 11.07 6.90
CA ASP A 97 10.79 12.39 6.32
C ASP A 97 10.40 12.45 4.84
N ALA A 98 10.74 11.41 4.07
CA ALA A 98 10.38 11.32 2.66
C ALA A 98 8.87 11.36 2.44
N VAL A 99 8.11 10.57 3.22
CA VAL A 99 6.64 10.56 3.17
C VAL A 99 6.08 11.91 3.58
N GLY A 100 6.60 12.54 4.64
CA GLY A 100 6.17 13.85 5.11
C GLY A 100 6.38 14.95 4.07
N ILE A 101 7.59 15.05 3.51
CA ILE A 101 7.94 16.02 2.46
C ILE A 101 7.05 15.81 1.24
N TYR A 102 6.90 14.57 0.77
CA TYR A 102 6.10 14.29 -0.42
C TYR A 102 4.61 14.57 -0.21
N ALA A 103 4.07 14.22 0.97
CA ALA A 103 2.68 14.49 1.34
C ALA A 103 2.41 16.00 1.35
N LEU A 104 3.32 16.79 1.92
CA LEU A 104 3.23 18.25 1.91
C LEU A 104 3.21 18.79 0.47
N LEU A 105 4.19 18.43 -0.37
CA LEU A 105 4.26 18.89 -1.77
C LEU A 105 2.98 18.54 -2.53
N ASN A 106 2.49 17.30 -2.36
CA ASN A 106 1.28 16.84 -3.02
C ASN A 106 0.03 17.56 -2.53
N GLN A 107 -0.08 17.83 -1.23
CA GLN A 107 -1.20 18.58 -0.65
C GLN A 107 -1.23 20.02 -1.19
N THR A 108 -0.08 20.72 -1.17
CA THR A 108 0.01 22.08 -1.70
C THR A 108 -0.31 22.14 -3.19
N ALA A 109 0.26 21.22 -3.98
CA ALA A 109 0.01 21.16 -5.43
C ALA A 109 -1.49 20.98 -5.74
N ARG A 110 -2.19 20.14 -4.97
CA ARG A 110 -3.64 19.94 -5.12
C ARG A 110 -4.44 21.18 -4.75
N SER A 111 -4.07 21.85 -3.66
CA SER A 111 -4.71 23.10 -3.24
C SER A 111 -4.56 24.18 -4.31
N SER A 112 -3.35 24.35 -4.87
CA SER A 112 -3.11 25.29 -5.98
C SER A 112 -3.94 24.94 -7.23
N ARG A 113 -4.00 23.66 -7.58
CA ARG A 113 -4.83 23.19 -8.70
C ARG A 113 -6.31 23.46 -8.49
N ALA A 114 -6.81 23.25 -7.28
CA ALA A 114 -8.20 23.54 -6.91
C ALA A 114 -8.50 25.05 -6.93
N ALA A 115 -7.49 25.88 -6.63
CA ALA A 115 -7.57 27.35 -6.73
C ALA A 115 -7.48 27.89 -8.17
N GLY A 116 -7.36 27.02 -9.19
CA GLY A 116 -7.39 27.40 -10.59
C GLY A 116 -6.03 27.45 -11.30
N ASP A 117 -4.94 27.10 -10.63
CA ASP A 117 -3.61 27.01 -11.26
C ASP A 117 -3.59 25.95 -12.36
N GLN A 118 -3.27 26.31 -13.61
CA GLN A 118 -3.40 25.41 -14.75
C GLN A 118 -2.27 24.40 -14.94
N ARG A 119 -1.17 24.50 -14.18
CA ARG A 119 -0.06 23.55 -14.27
C ARG A 119 -0.47 22.13 -13.86
N THR A 120 0.31 21.14 -14.30
CA THR A 120 0.14 19.75 -13.86
C THR A 120 0.55 19.60 -12.39
N LEU A 121 0.04 18.57 -11.70
CA LEU A 121 0.47 18.27 -10.33
C LEU A 121 1.98 18.00 -10.24
N ASP A 122 2.59 17.50 -11.30
CA ASP A 122 4.01 17.16 -11.32
C ASP A 122 4.87 18.43 -11.44
N GLN A 123 4.49 19.35 -12.33
CA GLN A 123 5.08 20.69 -12.41
C GLN A 123 4.94 21.45 -11.09
N LEU A 124 3.74 21.45 -10.49
CA LEU A 124 3.52 22.13 -9.22
C LEU A 124 4.37 21.56 -8.09
N ARG A 125 4.50 20.23 -7.98
CA ARG A 125 5.36 19.60 -6.97
C ARG A 125 6.83 19.96 -7.18
N ALA A 126 7.30 20.01 -8.43
CA ALA A 126 8.66 20.42 -8.74
C ALA A 126 8.92 21.88 -8.37
N ASP A 127 8.03 22.80 -8.75
CA ASP A 127 8.14 24.23 -8.42
C ASP A 127 8.08 24.46 -6.90
N LEU A 128 7.18 23.75 -6.21
CA LEU A 128 7.05 23.83 -4.75
C LEU A 128 8.28 23.31 -4.03
N LEU A 129 8.92 22.26 -4.55
CA LEU A 129 10.17 21.74 -3.98
C LEU A 129 11.25 22.82 -4.01
N VAL A 130 11.35 23.61 -5.08
CA VAL A 130 12.29 24.75 -5.17
C VAL A 130 11.91 25.86 -4.20
N GLN A 131 10.63 26.23 -4.14
CA GLN A 131 10.12 27.29 -3.27
C GLN A 131 10.37 27.04 -1.78
N VAL A 132 10.47 25.77 -1.36
CA VAL A 132 10.85 25.41 0.02
C VAL A 132 12.24 25.93 0.37
N PHE A 133 13.19 25.93 -0.58
CA PHE A 133 14.58 26.32 -0.35
C PHE A 133 14.83 27.82 -0.58
N ASP A 134 14.00 28.50 -1.35
CA ASP A 134 14.12 29.94 -1.62
C ASP A 134 13.61 30.82 -0.46
N GLY A 135 13.27 30.22 0.69
CA GLY A 135 12.73 30.91 1.86
C GLY A 135 11.37 31.56 1.61
N ALA A 136 10.77 31.34 0.44
CA ALA A 136 9.60 32.05 -0.02
C ALA A 136 8.37 31.58 0.73
N HIS A 137 8.05 30.29 0.83
CA HIS A 137 6.86 29.81 1.54
C HIS A 137 6.95 28.31 1.89
N VAL A 138 6.96 27.97 3.19
CA VAL A 138 6.25 26.80 3.76
C VAL A 138 5.90 27.10 5.24
N THR A 139 5.19 28.18 5.49
CA THR A 139 4.78 28.55 6.86
C THR A 139 3.26 28.47 6.97
N ALA A 140 2.72 27.25 7.01
CA ALA A 140 1.39 26.96 7.58
C ALA A 140 0.93 25.49 7.46
N MET A 141 1.59 24.63 6.68
CA MET A 141 1.07 23.28 6.46
C MET A 141 1.80 22.22 7.27
N ARG A 142 1.03 21.46 8.04
CA ARG A 142 1.46 20.25 8.73
C ARG A 142 1.11 19.05 7.86
N PRO A 143 2.07 18.29 7.32
CA PRO A 143 1.77 17.09 6.56
C PRO A 143 1.03 16.08 7.44
N LEU A 144 -0.06 15.51 6.93
CA LEU A 144 -0.75 14.42 7.60
C LEU A 144 -0.02 13.11 7.31
N ILE A 145 0.72 12.60 8.29
CA ILE A 145 1.32 11.27 8.25
C ILE A 145 0.37 10.32 8.97
N GLN A 146 -0.06 9.27 8.26
CA GLN A 146 -0.95 8.26 8.84
C GLN A 146 -0.18 6.98 9.12
N VAL A 147 -0.14 6.60 10.40
CA VAL A 147 0.44 5.33 10.88
C VAL A 147 -0.67 4.49 11.50
N VAL A 148 -0.77 3.22 11.10
CA VAL A 148 -1.69 2.26 11.69
C VAL A 148 -0.89 1.31 12.58
N VAL A 149 -1.16 1.31 13.88
CA VAL A 149 -0.48 0.46 14.87
C VAL A 149 -1.45 -0.60 15.39
N PRO A 150 -1.14 -1.91 15.24
CA PRO A 150 -1.97 -2.98 15.81
C PRO A 150 -2.03 -2.92 17.35
N ALA A 151 -3.21 -3.20 17.93
CA ALA A 151 -3.41 -3.13 19.38
C ALA A 151 -2.55 -4.13 20.18
N THR A 152 -2.21 -5.27 19.59
CA THR A 152 -1.30 -6.27 20.18
C THR A 152 0.11 -5.71 20.41
N THR A 153 0.54 -4.79 19.54
CA THR A 153 1.84 -4.13 19.62
C THR A 153 1.84 -3.05 20.70
N VAL A 154 0.69 -2.42 20.97
CA VAL A 154 0.51 -1.47 22.07
C VAL A 154 0.44 -2.19 23.43
N ALA A 155 -0.20 -3.37 23.49
CA ALA A 155 -0.38 -4.13 24.73
C ALA A 155 0.93 -4.73 25.26
N ALA A 156 1.88 -5.08 24.38
CA ALA A 156 3.19 -5.61 24.77
C ALA A 156 3.99 -4.64 25.66
N ASP A 157 3.75 -3.33 25.54
CA ASP A 157 4.41 -2.27 26.32
C ASP A 157 3.70 -1.94 27.65
N THR A 158 2.58 -2.60 27.99
CA THR A 158 1.80 -2.31 29.23
C THR A 158 2.06 -3.26 30.40
N ALA A 159 3.04 -4.16 30.31
CA ALA A 159 3.45 -4.95 31.49
C ALA A 159 4.22 -4.05 32.47
N PRO A 160 3.68 -3.72 33.67
CA PRO A 160 4.40 -2.90 34.62
C PRO A 160 5.56 -3.71 35.20
N ALA A 161 6.76 -3.14 35.17
CA ALA A 161 7.83 -3.57 36.05
C ALA A 161 7.43 -3.23 37.50
N GLY A 162 6.94 -4.23 38.24
CA GLY A 162 6.66 -4.12 39.67
C GLY A 162 5.18 -3.90 40.00
N GLY A 163 4.46 -4.99 40.18
CA GLY A 163 3.12 -4.99 40.75
C GLY A 163 2.56 -6.40 40.73
N THR A 164 2.49 -7.05 41.89
CA THR A 164 1.86 -8.36 42.07
C THR A 164 0.39 -8.29 41.65
N ALA A 165 0.07 -8.85 40.49
CA ALA A 165 -1.31 -9.14 40.08
C ALA A 165 -1.78 -10.45 40.76
N PRO A 166 -3.06 -10.55 41.16
CA PRO A 166 -3.63 -11.79 41.69
C PRO A 166 -3.74 -12.83 40.57
N ALA A 167 -3.47 -14.09 40.93
CA ALA A 167 -3.53 -15.24 40.05
C ALA A 167 -4.93 -15.43 39.44
N GLY A 168 -4.99 -15.55 38.11
CA GLY A 168 -6.24 -15.91 37.43
C GLY A 168 -6.33 -15.42 35.98
N GLY A 169 -5.39 -15.83 35.14
CA GLY A 169 -5.48 -15.58 33.70
C GLY A 169 -4.25 -16.12 32.99
N THR A 170 -4.41 -17.22 32.25
CA THR A 170 -3.40 -17.75 31.34
C THR A 170 -3.04 -16.68 30.30
N ALA A 171 -1.91 -16.01 30.49
CA ALA A 171 -1.31 -15.19 29.44
C ALA A 171 -1.04 -16.11 28.22
N PRO A 172 -1.49 -15.75 27.01
CA PRO A 172 -1.10 -16.50 25.84
C PRO A 172 0.42 -16.33 25.66
N ALA A 173 1.12 -17.46 25.62
CA ALA A 173 2.54 -17.52 25.33
C ALA A 173 2.82 -16.85 23.96
N GLY A 174 3.79 -15.92 23.93
CA GLY A 174 4.44 -15.46 22.70
C GLY A 174 3.58 -14.69 21.71
N GLY A 175 2.94 -13.59 22.13
CA GLY A 175 2.24 -12.69 21.21
C GLY A 175 3.17 -12.16 20.12
N ALA A 176 3.05 -12.68 18.90
CA ALA A 176 3.82 -12.22 17.75
C ALA A 176 3.58 -10.71 17.53
N VAL A 177 4.63 -9.92 17.65
CA VAL A 177 4.58 -8.46 17.42
C VAL A 177 4.13 -8.23 15.99
N GLN A 178 2.99 -7.56 15.83
CA GLN A 178 2.48 -7.20 14.50
C GLN A 178 3.10 -5.86 14.08
N PRO A 179 3.71 -5.77 12.88
CA PRO A 179 4.35 -4.53 12.46
C PRO A 179 3.34 -3.39 12.32
N ALA A 180 3.76 -2.18 12.66
CA ALA A 180 2.99 -0.97 12.34
C ALA A 180 3.08 -0.68 10.84
N GLU A 181 2.15 0.10 10.31
CA GLU A 181 2.01 0.34 8.88
C GLU A 181 1.99 1.84 8.59
N LEU A 182 2.98 2.32 7.84
CA LEU A 182 3.05 3.70 7.36
C LEU A 182 2.33 3.80 6.01
N ALA A 183 1.27 4.59 5.94
CA ALA A 183 0.43 4.71 4.74
C ALA A 183 1.25 5.14 3.50
N GLY A 184 1.09 4.44 2.38
CA GLY A 184 1.86 4.68 1.15
C GLY A 184 3.28 4.10 1.14
N TYR A 185 3.82 3.71 2.28
CA TYR A 185 5.15 3.10 2.41
C TYR A 185 5.05 1.58 2.61
N GLY A 186 4.37 1.15 3.69
CA GLY A 186 4.25 -0.25 4.09
C GLY A 186 4.65 -0.49 5.54
N PRO A 187 5.05 -1.73 5.91
CA PRO A 187 5.35 -2.08 7.30
C PRO A 187 6.61 -1.37 7.81
N ILE A 188 6.55 -0.91 9.06
CA ILE A 188 7.64 -0.28 9.82
C ILE A 188 7.82 -0.98 11.17
N ASP A 189 9.04 -0.92 11.72
CA ASP A 189 9.32 -1.45 13.04
C ASP A 189 8.71 -0.58 14.15
N ASP A 190 8.59 -1.19 15.33
CA ASP A 190 7.96 -0.62 16.52
C ASP A 190 8.69 0.62 17.05
N GLU A 191 10.03 0.63 17.03
CA GLU A 191 10.83 1.79 17.40
C GLU A 191 10.52 2.99 16.50
N LEU A 192 10.54 2.82 15.17
CA LEU A 192 10.18 3.90 14.24
C LEU A 192 8.73 4.34 14.42
N ALA A 193 7.80 3.40 14.61
CA ALA A 193 6.40 3.72 14.86
C ALA A 193 6.22 4.60 16.12
N ARG A 194 6.94 4.31 17.21
CA ARG A 194 6.95 5.12 18.44
C ARG A 194 7.49 6.52 18.19
N VAL A 195 8.59 6.65 17.44
CA VAL A 195 9.16 7.95 17.08
C VAL A 195 8.15 8.81 16.30
N ILE A 196 7.50 8.23 15.27
CA ILE A 196 6.54 8.97 14.43
C ILE A 196 5.28 9.36 15.22
N THR A 197 4.83 8.49 16.14
CA THR A 197 3.56 8.67 16.85
C THR A 197 3.67 9.41 18.19
N ALA A 198 4.89 9.73 18.66
CA ALA A 198 5.16 10.34 19.97
C ALA A 198 4.33 11.61 20.26
N CYS A 199 4.04 12.41 19.23
CA CYS A 199 3.24 13.64 19.35
C CYS A 199 1.98 13.60 18.45
N GLY A 200 1.58 12.42 17.97
CA GLY A 200 0.45 12.24 17.07
C GLY A 200 -0.91 12.26 17.77
N VAL A 201 -1.96 12.62 17.03
CA VAL A 201 -3.34 12.45 17.51
C VAL A 201 -3.71 10.97 17.37
N TRP A 202 -4.02 10.31 18.47
CA TRP A 202 -4.45 8.91 18.47
C TRP A 202 -5.95 8.81 18.23
N GLN A 203 -6.33 8.01 17.24
CA GLN A 203 -7.72 7.63 17.00
C GLN A 203 -7.84 6.12 17.12
N ARG A 204 -8.72 5.65 18.00
CA ARG A 204 -8.99 4.23 18.17
C ARG A 204 -9.87 3.73 17.02
N LEU A 205 -9.33 2.83 16.22
CA LEU A 205 -10.07 2.14 15.15
C LEU A 205 -10.40 0.72 15.64
N LEU A 206 -11.66 0.49 16.01
CA LEU A 206 -12.16 -0.86 16.30
C LEU A 206 -12.46 -1.54 14.97
N THR A 207 -11.68 -2.56 14.62
CA THR A 207 -11.94 -3.40 13.45
C THR A 207 -12.44 -4.75 13.94
N ASP A 208 -13.51 -5.27 13.34
CA ASP A 208 -13.94 -6.65 13.59
C ASP A 208 -12.81 -7.61 13.16
N PRO A 209 -12.28 -8.45 14.04
CA PRO A 209 -11.20 -9.38 13.70
C PRO A 209 -11.58 -10.42 12.65
N ALA A 210 -12.88 -10.66 12.40
CA ALA A 210 -13.36 -11.56 11.35
C ALA A 210 -13.66 -10.85 10.00
N THR A 211 -14.06 -9.57 10.01
CA THR A 211 -14.58 -8.89 8.79
C THR A 211 -14.00 -7.50 8.50
N GLY A 212 -13.31 -6.86 9.46
CA GLY A 212 -12.69 -5.55 9.29
C GLY A 212 -13.65 -4.37 9.10
N THR A 213 -14.95 -4.51 9.41
CA THR A 213 -15.99 -3.55 9.02
C THR A 213 -16.37 -2.56 10.14
N VAL A 214 -16.54 -1.27 9.80
CA VAL A 214 -17.17 -0.22 10.64
C VAL A 214 -18.22 0.56 9.83
N THR A 215 -19.23 1.02 10.55
CA THR A 215 -20.61 1.40 10.23
C THR A 215 -20.92 2.15 8.91
N ASP A 216 -22.13 1.88 8.42
CA ASP A 216 -22.81 2.29 7.18
C ASP A 216 -23.44 3.69 7.25
N VAL A 217 -23.38 4.46 6.15
CA VAL A 217 -23.99 5.82 6.03
C VAL A 217 -25.17 5.84 5.03
N GLY A 218 -25.55 4.68 4.47
CA GLY A 218 -26.72 4.54 3.62
C GLY A 218 -26.64 5.25 2.26
N ARG A 219 -27.79 5.38 1.58
CA ARG A 219 -27.88 5.94 0.21
C ARG A 219 -28.34 7.41 0.19
N ARG A 220 -28.31 8.12 1.32
CA ARG A 220 -28.72 9.53 1.39
C ARG A 220 -27.63 10.51 0.93
N ARG A 221 -26.38 10.08 0.83
CA ARG A 221 -25.24 10.95 0.49
C ARG A 221 -24.29 10.23 -0.46
N TYR A 222 -23.94 10.88 -1.57
CA TYR A 222 -22.92 10.40 -2.50
C TYR A 222 -21.50 10.57 -1.92
N ARG A 223 -21.18 11.75 -1.39
CA ARG A 223 -19.88 12.02 -0.76
C ARG A 223 -19.82 11.42 0.66
N PRO A 224 -18.77 10.63 0.99
CA PRO A 224 -18.61 10.07 2.33
C PRO A 224 -18.36 11.17 3.37
N PRO A 225 -18.93 11.06 4.59
CA PRO A 225 -18.59 11.95 5.68
C PRO A 225 -17.13 11.73 6.14
N PRO A 226 -16.49 12.71 6.79
CA PRO A 226 -15.06 12.65 7.16
C PRO A 226 -14.68 11.38 7.93
N GLY A 227 -15.43 11.00 8.97
CA GLY A 227 -15.12 9.79 9.75
C GLY A 227 -15.19 8.48 8.94
N LEU A 228 -16.09 8.39 7.96
CA LEU A 228 -16.13 7.24 7.04
C LEU A 228 -14.95 7.27 6.07
N ALA A 229 -14.56 8.45 5.61
CA ALA A 229 -13.42 8.60 4.72
C ALA A 229 -12.10 8.22 5.40
N ASP A 230 -11.90 8.67 6.64
CA ASP A 230 -10.73 8.36 7.45
C ASP A 230 -10.64 6.86 7.73
N LEU A 231 -11.76 6.22 8.06
CA LEU A 231 -11.86 4.78 8.23
C LEU A 231 -11.43 4.02 6.96
N VAL A 232 -11.99 4.36 5.79
CA VAL A 232 -11.68 3.66 4.53
C VAL A 232 -10.20 3.82 4.17
N ARG A 233 -9.64 5.02 4.37
CA ARG A 233 -8.21 5.27 4.14
C ARG A 233 -7.31 4.49 5.10
N ALA A 234 -7.70 4.40 6.37
CA ALA A 234 -6.97 3.60 7.36
C ALA A 234 -7.01 2.09 7.08
N ARG A 235 -8.17 1.61 6.60
CA ARG A 235 -8.36 0.20 6.22
C ARG A 235 -7.54 -0.16 4.99
N ASP A 236 -7.66 0.62 3.91
CA ASP A 236 -7.14 0.22 2.59
C ASP A 236 -5.71 0.69 2.31
N ARG A 237 -5.26 1.77 3.00
CA ARG A 237 -3.90 2.35 3.12
C ARG A 237 -3.22 2.82 1.84
N VAL A 238 -3.41 2.14 0.73
CA VAL A 238 -2.94 2.51 -0.62
C VAL A 238 -4.04 2.26 -1.65
N CYS A 239 -3.89 2.85 -2.83
CA CYS A 239 -4.78 2.67 -3.98
C CYS A 239 -5.15 1.18 -4.19
N ALA A 240 -6.43 0.93 -4.47
CA ALA A 240 -7.02 -0.39 -4.62
C ALA A 240 -6.83 -1.00 -6.01
N PHE A 241 -5.82 -0.56 -6.77
CA PHE A 241 -5.46 -1.17 -8.05
C PHE A 241 -4.34 -2.20 -7.80
N PRO A 242 -4.28 -3.35 -8.51
CA PRO A 242 -3.43 -4.50 -8.14
C PRO A 242 -1.94 -4.21 -7.93
N THR A 243 -1.42 -3.13 -8.51
CA THR A 243 0.02 -2.78 -8.45
C THR A 243 0.29 -1.39 -7.90
N CYS A 244 -0.74 -0.64 -7.53
CA CYS A 244 -0.56 0.75 -7.14
C CYS A 244 -0.20 0.88 -5.66
N GLU A 245 0.89 1.59 -5.39
CA GLU A 245 1.36 1.83 -4.03
C GLU A 245 1.02 3.23 -3.52
N LYS A 246 0.33 4.05 -4.32
CA LYS A 246 -0.04 5.42 -3.94
C LYS A 246 -0.85 5.44 -2.65
N SER A 247 -0.47 6.27 -1.69
CA SER A 247 -1.17 6.42 -0.41
C SER A 247 -2.67 6.67 -0.59
N ALA A 248 -3.49 6.04 0.25
CA ALA A 248 -4.93 6.26 0.27
C ALA A 248 -5.31 7.70 0.66
N ALA A 249 -4.44 8.40 1.40
CA ALA A 249 -4.57 9.84 1.66
C ALA A 249 -4.52 10.65 0.36
N ASP A 250 -3.77 10.16 -0.64
CA ASP A 250 -3.65 10.77 -1.95
C ASP A 250 -4.63 10.19 -2.98
N CYS A 251 -5.65 9.47 -2.53
CA CYS A 251 -6.65 8.86 -3.40
C CYS A 251 -8.04 9.46 -3.15
N ASP A 252 -8.85 9.45 -4.21
CA ASP A 252 -10.28 9.69 -4.11
C ASP A 252 -10.96 8.42 -3.60
N LEU A 253 -12.03 8.59 -2.83
CA LEU A 253 -12.85 7.47 -2.39
C LEU A 253 -13.93 7.19 -3.42
N ASP A 254 -13.81 6.03 -4.04
CA ASP A 254 -14.67 5.59 -5.13
C ASP A 254 -15.61 4.47 -4.65
N HIS A 255 -16.76 4.33 -5.31
CA HIS A 255 -17.68 3.24 -5.02
C HIS A 255 -17.33 2.00 -5.85
N ARG A 256 -17.04 0.88 -5.18
CA ARG A 256 -16.79 -0.45 -5.79
C ARG A 256 -17.94 -0.86 -6.70
N ARG A 257 -19.16 -0.91 -6.16
CA ARG A 257 -20.40 -0.87 -6.93
C ARG A 257 -20.76 0.59 -7.13
N ARG A 258 -20.72 1.06 -8.39
CA ARG A 258 -21.04 2.44 -8.77
C ARG A 258 -22.35 2.93 -8.13
N TRP A 259 -22.38 4.19 -7.71
CA TRP A 259 -23.59 4.84 -7.18
C TRP A 259 -24.78 4.77 -8.15
N ALA A 260 -24.51 5.05 -9.44
CA ALA A 260 -25.49 4.98 -10.52
C ALA A 260 -26.08 3.56 -10.69
N ALA A 261 -25.30 2.53 -10.41
CA ALA A 261 -25.72 1.12 -10.43
C ALA A 261 -26.33 0.65 -9.09
N GLY A 262 -26.70 1.58 -8.19
CA GLY A 262 -27.34 1.28 -6.91
C GLY A 262 -26.38 1.09 -5.72
N GLY A 263 -25.08 1.39 -5.88
CA GLY A 263 -24.11 1.36 -4.78
C GLY A 263 -24.46 2.28 -3.63
N ARG A 264 -24.15 1.87 -2.40
CA ARG A 264 -24.36 2.65 -1.16
C ARG A 264 -23.04 3.27 -0.70
N THR A 265 -23.10 4.41 -0.02
CA THR A 265 -21.92 5.04 0.58
C THR A 265 -21.67 4.40 1.94
N SER A 266 -20.77 3.43 1.98
CA SER A 266 -20.49 2.60 3.15
C SER A 266 -19.03 2.15 3.12
N ALA A 267 -18.48 1.74 4.26
CA ALA A 267 -17.11 1.25 4.31
C ALA A 267 -16.93 0.06 3.35
N ALA A 268 -17.87 -0.87 3.32
CA ALA A 268 -17.82 -2.06 2.45
C ALA A 268 -17.80 -1.73 0.96
N ASN A 269 -18.46 -0.64 0.54
CA ASN A 269 -18.57 -0.27 -0.87
C ASN A 269 -17.61 0.86 -1.28
N LEU A 270 -16.85 1.45 -0.36
CA LEU A 270 -15.84 2.47 -0.67
C LEU A 270 -14.44 1.86 -0.71
N TRP A 271 -13.58 2.44 -1.54
CA TRP A 271 -12.15 2.15 -1.61
C TRP A 271 -11.36 3.35 -2.14
N PRO A 272 -10.05 3.46 -1.88
CA PRO A 272 -9.21 4.50 -2.46
C PRO A 272 -8.79 4.15 -3.89
N LEU A 273 -9.02 5.05 -4.84
CA LEU A 273 -8.39 5.01 -6.16
C LEU A 273 -7.67 6.33 -6.47
N CYS A 274 -6.44 6.24 -6.96
CA CYS A 274 -5.75 7.43 -7.44
C CYS A 274 -6.37 7.90 -8.76
N ALA A 275 -6.26 9.19 -9.09
CA ALA A 275 -6.83 9.77 -10.31
C ALA A 275 -6.58 8.92 -11.57
N ARG A 276 -5.35 8.38 -11.75
CA ARG A 276 -5.02 7.47 -12.87
C ARG A 276 -5.88 6.21 -12.89
N HIS A 277 -6.04 5.53 -11.77
CA HIS A 277 -6.80 4.27 -11.71
C HIS A 277 -8.31 4.48 -11.57
N HIS A 278 -8.72 5.65 -11.07
CA HIS A 278 -10.11 6.08 -11.14
C HIS A 278 -10.54 6.24 -12.61
N ALA A 279 -9.68 6.86 -13.44
CA ALA A 279 -9.90 6.92 -14.88
C ALA A 279 -9.90 5.53 -15.53
N VAL A 280 -9.00 4.62 -15.13
CA VAL A 280 -9.01 3.22 -15.63
C VAL A 280 -10.33 2.51 -15.31
N LYS A 281 -10.87 2.71 -14.11
CA LYS A 281 -12.15 2.13 -13.71
C LYS A 281 -13.31 2.69 -14.51
N ASP A 282 -13.34 4.00 -14.71
CA ASP A 282 -14.48 4.73 -15.26
C ASP A 282 -14.46 4.84 -16.78
N GLY A 283 -13.29 4.67 -17.39
CA GLY A 283 -13.10 4.72 -18.84
C GLY A 283 -13.33 3.39 -19.54
N ASP A 284 -13.50 3.46 -20.85
CA ASP A 284 -13.62 2.30 -21.73
C ASP A 284 -12.24 1.85 -22.21
N HIS A 285 -11.49 1.23 -21.29
CA HIS A 285 -10.11 0.79 -21.54
C HIS A 285 -9.95 -0.73 -21.49
N GLY A 286 -11.06 -1.47 -21.54
CA GLY A 286 -11.10 -2.94 -21.45
C GLY A 286 -10.81 -3.52 -20.06
N TRP A 287 -10.65 -2.67 -19.03
CA TRP A 287 -10.52 -3.11 -17.64
C TRP A 287 -11.90 -3.25 -17.00
N SER A 288 -12.08 -4.26 -16.16
CA SER A 288 -13.28 -4.40 -15.34
C SER A 288 -12.93 -4.71 -13.89
N CYS A 289 -13.84 -4.38 -12.97
CA CYS A 289 -13.71 -4.72 -11.57
C CYS A 289 -15.02 -5.30 -11.02
N GLU A 290 -14.95 -6.44 -10.34
CA GLU A 290 -16.10 -7.13 -9.75
C GLU A 290 -15.86 -7.43 -8.27
N VAL A 291 -16.85 -7.08 -7.44
CA VAL A 291 -16.86 -7.44 -6.02
C VAL A 291 -17.33 -8.89 -5.90
N ARG A 292 -16.49 -9.75 -5.34
CA ARG A 292 -16.82 -11.15 -5.09
C ARG A 292 -17.71 -11.30 -3.85
N GLY A 293 -18.38 -12.45 -3.74
CA GLY A 293 -19.27 -12.76 -2.62
C GLY A 293 -18.58 -12.79 -1.25
N ASP A 294 -17.25 -12.90 -1.22
CA ASP A 294 -16.41 -12.84 -0.02
C ASP A 294 -15.88 -11.43 0.29
N GLY A 295 -16.30 -10.41 -0.45
CA GLY A 295 -15.91 -9.01 -0.25
C GLY A 295 -14.58 -8.59 -0.90
N ARG A 296 -13.84 -9.53 -1.52
CA ARG A 296 -12.65 -9.23 -2.33
C ARG A 296 -13.03 -8.60 -3.67
N VAL A 297 -12.11 -7.89 -4.31
CA VAL A 297 -12.37 -7.28 -5.62
C VAL A 297 -11.45 -7.87 -6.68
N ALA A 298 -12.04 -8.47 -7.72
CA ALA A 298 -11.31 -8.96 -8.88
C ALA A 298 -11.20 -7.85 -9.93
N TRP A 299 -9.98 -7.51 -10.32
CA TRP A 299 -9.68 -6.65 -11.47
C TRP A 299 -9.32 -7.52 -12.66
N THR A 300 -10.05 -7.39 -13.77
CA THR A 300 -9.75 -8.09 -15.02
C THR A 300 -9.09 -7.14 -15.99
N THR A 301 -7.93 -7.54 -16.51
CA THR A 301 -7.20 -6.83 -17.56
C THR A 301 -7.94 -6.94 -18.92
N PRO A 302 -7.63 -6.06 -19.89
CA PRO A 302 -8.13 -6.19 -21.26
C PRO A 302 -7.76 -7.51 -21.93
N ALA A 303 -6.68 -8.15 -21.48
CA ALA A 303 -6.22 -9.45 -21.95
C ALA A 303 -6.85 -10.64 -21.20
N GLY A 304 -7.89 -10.41 -20.37
CA GLY A 304 -8.63 -11.44 -19.66
C GLY A 304 -8.00 -11.98 -18.37
N ARG A 305 -6.79 -11.53 -17.99
CA ARG A 305 -6.18 -11.93 -16.70
C ARG A 305 -6.89 -11.26 -15.53
N SER A 306 -7.20 -12.02 -14.48
CA SER A 306 -7.87 -11.51 -13.28
C SER A 306 -6.92 -11.44 -12.09
N TYR A 307 -6.97 -10.33 -11.35
CA TYR A 307 -6.22 -10.08 -10.13
C TYR A 307 -7.18 -9.84 -8.96
N VAL A 308 -7.22 -10.75 -7.99
CA VAL A 308 -8.17 -10.66 -6.86
C VAL A 308 -7.52 -9.95 -5.68
N ILE A 309 -7.93 -8.71 -5.38
CA ILE A 309 -7.38 -7.96 -4.27
C ILE A 309 -8.16 -8.29 -2.98
N ASP A 310 -7.47 -8.89 -2.01
CA ASP A 310 -7.95 -9.01 -0.63
C ASP A 310 -7.43 -7.84 0.22
N ARG A 311 -8.34 -7.01 0.74
CA ARG A 311 -8.02 -5.95 1.72
C ARG A 311 -9.12 -5.86 2.76
N GLY A 312 -9.25 -6.93 3.54
CA GLY A 312 -10.18 -7.00 4.68
C GLY A 312 -9.58 -7.61 5.95
N ARG A 313 -8.54 -8.44 5.86
CA ARG A 313 -7.90 -8.98 7.07
C ARG A 313 -6.93 -7.97 7.67
N GLY A 314 -7.07 -7.70 8.97
CA GLY A 314 -6.14 -6.90 9.76
C GLY A 314 -4.71 -7.45 9.85
N ASP A 315 -4.33 -8.43 9.03
CA ASP A 315 -2.97 -8.98 8.87
C ASP A 315 -2.12 -8.20 7.84
N GLY A 316 -2.73 -7.23 7.15
CA GLY A 316 -2.07 -6.40 6.13
C GLY A 316 -1.64 -7.18 4.88
N ALA A 317 -2.02 -8.46 4.72
CA ALA A 317 -1.66 -9.26 3.57
C ALA A 317 -2.62 -8.97 2.42
N SER A 318 -2.22 -8.09 1.50
CA SER A 318 -2.91 -7.98 0.22
C SER A 318 -2.56 -9.19 -0.64
N TYR A 319 -3.41 -10.21 -0.64
CA TYR A 319 -3.29 -11.32 -1.58
C TYR A 319 -3.80 -10.84 -2.96
N VAL A 320 -3.10 -11.27 -4.01
CA VAL A 320 -3.59 -11.24 -5.38
C VAL A 320 -3.59 -12.67 -5.88
N ASP A 321 -4.78 -13.28 -5.95
CA ASP A 321 -4.93 -14.53 -6.70
C ASP A 321 -4.94 -14.14 -8.18
N VAL A 322 -3.97 -14.66 -8.94
CA VAL A 322 -4.07 -14.71 -10.40
C VAL A 322 -4.90 -15.93 -10.71
N ILE A 323 -6.14 -15.73 -11.14
CA ILE A 323 -6.93 -16.83 -11.71
C ILE A 323 -6.65 -16.80 -13.21
N ASP A 324 -5.96 -17.83 -13.71
CA ASP A 324 -5.84 -18.05 -15.14
C ASP A 324 -7.25 -18.20 -15.76
N PRO A 325 -7.51 -17.62 -16.94
CA PRO A 325 -8.82 -17.71 -17.54
C PRO A 325 -9.16 -19.18 -17.83
N ALA A 326 -10.41 -19.57 -17.54
CA ALA A 326 -11.00 -20.75 -18.18
C ALA A 326 -10.82 -20.63 -19.70
N PRO A 327 -10.60 -21.74 -20.44
CA PRO A 327 -10.33 -21.68 -21.86
C PRO A 327 -11.44 -20.89 -22.58
N VAL A 328 -11.03 -19.83 -23.25
CA VAL A 328 -11.92 -18.97 -24.04
C VAL A 328 -12.60 -19.86 -25.09
N ARG A 329 -13.93 -19.98 -25.04
CA ARG A 329 -14.70 -20.51 -26.18
C ARG A 329 -14.43 -19.60 -27.38
N GLU A 330 -14.02 -20.19 -28.49
CA GLU A 330 -13.74 -19.46 -29.73
C GLU A 330 -14.89 -18.51 -30.08
N PRO A 331 -14.60 -17.23 -30.40
CA PRO A 331 -15.61 -16.31 -30.88
C PRO A 331 -16.12 -16.76 -32.27
N PRO A 332 -17.43 -16.63 -32.57
CA PRO A 332 -17.95 -16.96 -33.89
C PRO A 332 -17.47 -15.92 -34.90
N GLY A 333 -16.73 -16.39 -35.92
CA GLY A 333 -16.44 -15.62 -37.12
C GLY A 333 -14.97 -15.21 -37.26
N THR A 334 -14.13 -16.15 -37.70
CA THR A 334 -12.85 -15.82 -38.34
C THR A 334 -13.15 -15.26 -39.73
N ILE A 335 -12.85 -13.99 -39.97
CA ILE A 335 -12.74 -13.46 -41.33
C ILE A 335 -11.50 -14.11 -41.95
N ARG A 336 -11.71 -15.03 -42.90
CA ARG A 336 -10.64 -15.55 -43.75
C ARG A 336 -10.26 -14.46 -44.75
N VAL A 337 -9.03 -13.98 -44.66
CA VAL A 337 -8.42 -13.22 -45.77
C VAL A 337 -7.87 -14.27 -46.74
N GLU A 338 -8.53 -14.46 -47.88
CA GLU A 338 -8.00 -15.25 -48.97
C GLU A 338 -6.90 -14.43 -49.67
N ALA A 339 -5.70 -15.01 -49.76
CA ALA A 339 -4.62 -14.45 -50.54
C ALA A 339 -4.97 -14.54 -52.03
N ALA A 340 -4.97 -13.39 -52.72
CA ALA A 340 -5.09 -13.35 -54.18
C ALA A 340 -3.89 -14.05 -54.82
N ALA A 341 -4.17 -14.90 -55.82
CA ALA A 341 -3.16 -15.58 -56.62
C ALA A 341 -2.34 -14.59 -57.46
N PRO A 342 -1.06 -14.89 -57.74
CA PRO A 342 -0.17 -13.96 -58.42
C PRO A 342 -0.47 -13.84 -59.92
N PHE A 343 -0.39 -12.62 -60.43
CA PHE A 343 0.00 -12.30 -61.82
C PHE A 343 1.19 -11.35 -61.76
#